data_AF-A0A381TB69-F1
#
_entry.id   AF-A0A381TB69-F1
#
_cell.length_a   1.000
_cell.length_b   1.000
_cell.length_c   1.000
_cell.angle_alpha   90.00
_cell.angle_beta   90.00
_cell.angle_gamma   90.00
#
_symmetry.space_group_name_H-M   'P 1'
#
loop_
_entity.id
_entity.type
_entity.pdbx_description
1 polymer ?
#
loop_
_entity_poly.entity_id
_entity_poly.type
_entity_poly.pdbx_seq_one_letter_code
_entity_poly.pdbx_strand_id
1 'polypeptide(L)'
;MSMNKNNIVSMTWSGVPKMVSQQPKEADIVIIGGGIIGVSTALFLAKQNIRVVLCEKGFIAGEQSGRNWGWVRVQGRDTREIPMMLESLNIWRNLSDDIGEDVGYVEGGCLYSGRTQKDLEHYSEWLDVAHEYDIPTTIIDGEKLANIAGESSKQWIAAMYTPNDGRAEPHKATPAIAKAASRFGAKILTGCTVRGIETQAGNVSSVITEYGSIKTNQVLCAAGAWTSLFCRSLGINVPQLKVRGTVARTAPVATNIYGNIFDKYIGIRRRQDGGYTIAHGSVLDHGITPSTIKYALMYIPALIKEINVLRLSIGKDFINELKTPKQWQLDEVSPFEKNRILNPEPNLKVLRSIKKNLGKTFPELKNIEIIES
;
A
#
# COMPACT_ATOMS: atom_id res chain seq x y z
N MET A 1 -11.74 30.22 3.32
CA MET A 1 -12.65 29.05 3.43
C MET A 1 -12.01 28.08 4.42
N SER A 2 -12.68 27.82 5.54
CA SER A 2 -12.25 26.79 6.49
C SER A 2 -12.22 25.45 5.75
N MET A 3 -11.03 24.86 5.58
CA MET A 3 -10.93 23.48 5.11
C MET A 3 -11.75 22.63 6.08
N ASN A 4 -12.80 21.98 5.58
CA ASN A 4 -13.57 21.05 6.36
C ASN A 4 -12.61 19.95 6.84
N LYS A 5 -12.29 19.95 8.14
CA LYS A 5 -11.32 19.03 8.76
C LYS A 5 -11.61 17.57 8.42
N ASN A 6 -12.86 17.25 8.07
CA ASN A 6 -13.32 15.93 7.65
C ASN A 6 -12.75 15.41 6.31
N ASN A 7 -12.03 16.23 5.52
CA ASN A 7 -11.48 15.81 4.22
C ASN A 7 -9.98 15.40 4.24
N ILE A 8 -9.29 15.57 5.38
CA ILE A 8 -7.87 15.22 5.52
C ILE A 8 -7.74 13.75 5.92
N VAL A 9 -7.20 12.92 5.03
CA VAL A 9 -7.10 11.46 5.23
C VAL A 9 -6.09 11.12 6.31
N SER A 10 -4.98 11.84 6.42
CA SER A 10 -3.94 11.61 7.43
C SER A 10 -4.46 11.73 8.86
N MET A 11 -5.53 12.51 9.08
CA MET A 11 -6.18 12.58 10.40
C MET A 11 -7.04 11.36 10.74
N THR A 12 -7.41 10.53 9.75
CA THR A 12 -8.15 9.27 9.95
C THR A 12 -7.44 8.36 10.96
N TRP A 13 -6.11 8.45 11.04
CA TRP A 13 -5.26 7.65 11.93
C TRP A 13 -4.51 8.50 12.95
N SER A 14 -5.04 9.68 13.26
CA SER A 14 -4.50 10.56 14.29
C SER A 14 -5.08 10.25 15.67
N GLY A 15 -4.34 10.57 16.72
CA GLY A 15 -4.75 10.35 18.10
C GLY A 15 -4.40 8.94 18.61
N VAL A 16 -5.08 8.54 19.68
CA VAL A 16 -4.86 7.25 20.34
C VAL A 16 -5.85 6.23 19.74
N PRO A 17 -5.37 5.06 19.27
CA PRO A 17 -6.28 4.02 18.77
C PRO A 17 -7.23 3.56 19.88
N LYS A 18 -8.41 3.08 19.49
CA LYS A 18 -9.35 2.47 20.44
C LYS A 18 -8.68 1.23 21.05
N MET A 19 -8.35 1.33 22.34
CA MET A 19 -7.73 0.27 23.12
C MET A 19 -8.72 -0.86 23.36
N VAL A 20 -8.20 -2.08 23.51
CA VAL A 20 -9.01 -3.27 23.74
C VAL A 20 -9.61 -3.23 25.14
N SER A 21 -10.93 -3.40 25.24
CA SER A 21 -11.60 -3.60 26.52
C SER A 21 -11.69 -5.09 26.90
N GLN A 22 -11.80 -5.97 25.92
CA GLN A 22 -11.88 -7.41 26.11
C GLN A 22 -11.18 -8.15 24.95
N GLN A 23 -10.29 -9.07 25.31
CA GLN A 23 -9.60 -9.94 24.37
C GLN A 23 -10.14 -11.38 24.47
N PRO A 24 -10.42 -12.06 23.34
CA PRO A 24 -10.73 -13.49 23.32
C PRO A 24 -9.59 -14.32 23.91
N LYS A 25 -9.92 -15.36 24.69
CA LYS A 25 -8.90 -16.25 25.29
C LYS A 25 -8.32 -17.27 24.31
N GLU A 26 -9.04 -17.55 23.22
CA GLU A 26 -8.64 -18.51 22.21
C GLU A 26 -9.16 -18.12 20.82
N ALA A 27 -8.50 -18.64 19.79
CA ALA A 27 -8.86 -18.49 18.39
C ALA A 27 -8.40 -19.73 17.61
N ASP A 28 -9.00 -19.98 16.44
CA ASP A 28 -8.46 -20.98 15.51
C ASP A 28 -7.20 -20.43 14.81
N ILE A 29 -7.16 -19.11 14.58
CA ILE A 29 -6.01 -18.40 14.03
C ILE A 29 -5.94 -16.97 14.55
N VAL A 30 -4.72 -16.52 14.83
CA VAL A 30 -4.44 -15.11 15.15
C VAL A 30 -3.70 -14.45 13.98
N ILE A 31 -4.22 -13.30 13.51
CA ILE A 31 -3.63 -12.51 12.43
C ILE A 31 -2.97 -11.27 13.03
N ILE A 32 -1.70 -11.05 12.70
CA ILE A 32 -0.90 -9.92 13.17
C ILE A 32 -0.87 -8.86 12.06
N GLY A 33 -1.60 -7.76 12.25
CA GLY A 33 -1.61 -6.60 11.35
C GLY A 33 -2.97 -6.34 10.68
N GLY A 34 -3.48 -5.13 10.84
CA GLY A 34 -4.74 -4.61 10.28
C GLY A 34 -4.59 -3.88 8.95
N GLY A 35 -3.61 -4.29 8.14
CA GLY A 35 -3.48 -3.88 6.73
C GLY A 35 -4.36 -4.72 5.80
N ILE A 36 -4.36 -4.38 4.51
CA ILE A 36 -5.19 -5.01 3.47
C ILE A 36 -5.04 -6.53 3.44
N ILE A 37 -3.82 -7.06 3.59
CA ILE A 37 -3.56 -8.50 3.64
C ILE A 37 -4.23 -9.15 4.85
N GLY A 38 -4.08 -8.55 6.02
CA GLY A 38 -4.64 -9.08 7.26
C GLY A 38 -6.17 -9.06 7.26
N VAL A 39 -6.78 -7.93 6.88
CA VAL A 39 -8.25 -7.81 6.88
C VAL A 39 -8.90 -8.64 5.77
N SER A 40 -8.29 -8.75 4.59
CA SER A 40 -8.80 -9.63 3.53
C SER A 40 -8.71 -11.09 3.97
N THR A 41 -7.58 -11.52 4.54
CA THR A 41 -7.45 -12.89 5.05
C THR A 41 -8.48 -13.17 6.15
N ALA A 42 -8.68 -12.23 7.07
CA ALA A 42 -9.71 -12.33 8.11
C ALA A 42 -11.11 -12.49 7.52
N LEU A 43 -11.47 -11.71 6.49
CA LEU A 43 -12.76 -11.79 5.81
C LEU A 43 -12.99 -13.18 5.20
N PHE A 44 -12.04 -13.68 4.40
CA PHE A 44 -12.21 -14.95 3.70
C PHE A 44 -12.23 -16.15 4.66
N LEU A 45 -11.42 -16.13 5.72
CA LEU A 45 -11.46 -17.16 6.76
C LEU A 45 -12.78 -17.10 7.57
N ALA A 46 -13.25 -15.91 7.91
CA ALA A 46 -14.50 -15.73 8.63
C ALA A 46 -15.73 -16.18 7.81
N LYS A 47 -15.73 -15.95 6.47
CA LYS A 47 -16.75 -16.51 5.56
C LYS A 47 -16.80 -18.04 5.59
N GLN A 48 -15.72 -18.71 6.00
CA GLN A 48 -15.64 -20.15 6.19
C GLN A 48 -15.90 -20.59 7.65
N ASN A 49 -16.42 -19.70 8.50
CA ASN A 49 -16.70 -19.92 9.92
C ASN A 49 -15.46 -20.24 10.79
N ILE A 50 -14.26 -19.88 10.33
CA ILE A 50 -13.03 -20.01 11.12
C ILE A 50 -12.98 -18.88 12.17
N ARG A 51 -12.67 -19.21 13.43
CA ARG A 51 -12.60 -18.22 14.52
C ARG A 51 -11.32 -17.40 14.43
N VAL A 52 -11.39 -16.29 13.73
CA VAL A 52 -10.26 -15.36 13.53
C VAL A 52 -10.21 -14.29 14.62
N VAL A 53 -9.01 -14.06 15.15
CA VAL A 53 -8.68 -12.83 15.90
C VAL A 53 -7.59 -12.06 15.17
N LEU A 54 -7.86 -10.82 14.76
CA LEU A 54 -6.88 -9.92 14.16
C LEU A 54 -6.44 -8.87 15.18
N CYS A 55 -5.13 -8.75 15.40
CA CYS A 55 -4.53 -7.78 16.31
C CYS A 55 -3.77 -6.71 15.50
N GLU A 56 -4.13 -5.44 15.70
CA GLU A 56 -3.50 -4.27 15.10
C GLU A 56 -3.00 -3.32 16.19
N LYS A 57 -1.69 -3.03 16.19
CA LYS A 57 -1.03 -2.19 17.20
C LYS A 57 -1.53 -0.74 17.22
N GLY A 58 -2.00 -0.23 16.08
CA GLY A 58 -2.52 1.11 15.87
C GLY A 58 -3.96 1.08 15.37
N PHE A 59 -4.17 1.62 14.16
CA PHE A 59 -5.47 1.69 13.49
C PHE A 59 -5.50 0.78 12.26
N ILE A 60 -6.70 0.30 11.91
CA ILE A 60 -6.91 -0.35 10.61
C ILE A 60 -6.46 0.59 9.49
N ALA A 61 -5.63 0.06 8.59
CA ALA A 61 -5.03 0.80 7.48
C ALA A 61 -4.09 1.97 7.87
N GLY A 62 -3.67 2.09 9.14
CA GLY A 62 -2.90 3.25 9.61
C GLY A 62 -1.52 3.46 8.96
N GLU A 63 -0.98 2.40 8.35
CA GLU A 63 0.32 2.40 7.67
C GLU A 63 0.15 2.24 6.14
N GLN A 64 0.79 1.26 5.52
CA GLN A 64 0.92 1.16 4.05
C GLN A 64 -0.43 1.10 3.32
N SER A 65 -1.39 0.36 3.87
CA SER A 65 -2.68 0.11 3.19
C SER A 65 -3.59 1.34 3.11
N GLY A 66 -3.41 2.34 3.97
CA GLY A 66 -4.14 3.62 3.88
C GLY A 66 -3.41 4.69 3.06
N ARG A 67 -2.13 4.48 2.72
CA ARG A 67 -1.22 5.51 2.18
C ARG A 67 -0.71 5.26 0.76
N ASN A 68 -1.08 4.13 0.17
CA ASN A 68 -0.66 3.79 -1.18
C ASN A 68 -1.37 4.67 -2.23
N TRP A 69 -0.97 4.52 -3.49
CA TRP A 69 -1.51 5.36 -4.57
C TRP A 69 -2.98 5.06 -4.87
N GLY A 70 -3.46 3.83 -4.61
CA GLY A 70 -4.81 3.39 -4.90
C GLY A 70 -5.01 2.82 -6.31
N TRP A 71 -3.96 2.33 -6.97
CA TRP A 71 -4.09 1.66 -8.28
C TRP A 71 -4.34 0.17 -8.09
N VAL A 72 -5.25 -0.38 -8.90
CA VAL A 72 -5.54 -1.81 -8.98
C VAL A 72 -5.28 -2.21 -10.43
N ARG A 73 -4.14 -2.87 -10.70
CA ARG A 73 -3.67 -3.08 -12.08
C ARG A 73 -2.98 -4.41 -12.33
N VAL A 74 -3.18 -4.94 -13.55
CA VAL A 74 -2.37 -5.99 -14.18
C VAL A 74 -1.26 -5.41 -15.05
N GLN A 75 -1.42 -4.19 -15.58
CA GLN A 75 -0.48 -3.58 -16.50
C GLN A 75 0.93 -3.45 -15.93
N GLY A 76 1.96 -3.80 -16.72
CA GLY A 76 3.37 -3.61 -16.33
C GLY A 76 3.78 -4.43 -15.10
N ARG A 77 3.15 -5.61 -14.92
CA ARG A 77 3.51 -6.61 -13.91
C ARG A 77 4.46 -7.64 -14.49
N ASP A 78 5.24 -8.25 -13.62
CA ASP A 78 6.00 -9.44 -13.98
C ASP A 78 5.03 -10.57 -14.36
N THR A 79 5.32 -11.31 -15.43
CA THR A 79 4.45 -12.37 -15.96
C THR A 79 4.03 -13.38 -14.90
N ARG A 80 4.91 -13.67 -13.93
CA ARG A 80 4.63 -14.62 -12.83
C ARG A 80 3.53 -14.14 -11.89
N GLU A 81 3.26 -12.84 -11.84
CA GLU A 81 2.19 -12.26 -11.01
C GLU A 81 0.83 -12.23 -11.71
N ILE A 82 0.79 -12.37 -13.05
CA ILE A 82 -0.40 -12.10 -13.85
C ILE A 82 -1.62 -12.95 -13.44
N PRO A 83 -1.52 -14.28 -13.24
CA PRO A 83 -2.67 -15.08 -12.83
C PRO A 83 -3.30 -14.57 -11.52
N MET A 84 -2.47 -14.22 -10.54
CA MET A 84 -2.92 -13.68 -9.26
C MET A 84 -3.53 -12.28 -9.42
N MET A 85 -2.98 -11.44 -10.30
CA MET A 85 -3.49 -10.09 -10.53
C MET A 85 -4.84 -10.10 -11.27
N LEU A 86 -5.08 -11.04 -12.18
CA LEU A 86 -6.37 -11.24 -12.84
C LEU A 86 -7.45 -11.66 -11.85
N GLU A 87 -7.15 -12.62 -10.96
CA GLU A 87 -8.07 -13.00 -9.89
C GLU A 87 -8.33 -11.84 -8.93
N SER A 88 -7.29 -11.09 -8.56
CA SER A 88 -7.43 -9.86 -7.77
C SER A 88 -8.39 -8.86 -8.43
N LEU A 89 -8.27 -8.61 -9.74
CA LEU A 89 -9.20 -7.72 -10.46
C LEU A 89 -10.64 -8.25 -10.41
N ASN A 90 -10.84 -9.55 -10.60
CA ASN A 90 -12.16 -10.16 -10.49
C ASN A 90 -12.76 -9.96 -9.09
N ILE A 91 -11.96 -10.17 -8.03
CA ILE A 91 -12.39 -9.88 -6.66
C ILE A 91 -12.75 -8.41 -6.52
N TRP A 92 -11.89 -7.48 -6.93
CA TRP A 92 -12.14 -6.03 -6.78
C TRP A 92 -13.42 -5.56 -7.46
N ARG A 93 -13.78 -6.10 -8.64
CA ARG A 93 -15.02 -5.78 -9.35
C ARG A 93 -16.27 -6.10 -8.54
N ASN A 94 -16.26 -7.24 -7.85
CA ASN A 94 -17.41 -7.74 -7.12
C ASN A 94 -17.38 -7.42 -5.63
N LEU A 95 -16.23 -6.98 -5.10
CA LEU A 95 -15.98 -6.90 -3.65
C LEU A 95 -16.98 -6.03 -2.91
N SER A 96 -17.37 -4.89 -3.50
CA SER A 96 -18.33 -3.99 -2.86
C SER A 96 -19.70 -4.62 -2.69
N ASP A 97 -20.18 -5.34 -3.70
CA ASP A 97 -21.45 -6.04 -3.67
C ASP A 97 -21.37 -7.26 -2.74
N ASP A 98 -20.28 -8.04 -2.84
CA ASP A 98 -20.03 -9.25 -2.04
C ASP A 98 -19.99 -9.01 -0.54
N ILE A 99 -19.65 -7.79 -0.12
CA ILE A 99 -19.56 -7.43 1.29
C ILE A 99 -20.60 -6.41 1.72
N GLY A 100 -21.29 -5.74 0.80
CA GLY A 100 -22.22 -4.66 1.09
C GLY A 100 -21.56 -3.41 1.69
N GLU A 101 -20.33 -3.10 1.29
CA GLU A 101 -19.61 -1.88 1.68
C GLU A 101 -18.92 -1.25 0.47
N ASP A 102 -18.89 0.08 0.40
CA ASP A 102 -18.18 0.80 -0.65
C ASP A 102 -16.66 0.80 -0.38
N VAL A 103 -15.91 0.04 -1.18
CA VAL A 103 -14.43 -0.04 -1.10
C VAL A 103 -13.75 1.06 -1.92
N GLY A 104 -14.51 1.91 -2.58
CA GLY A 104 -14.03 3.00 -3.43
C GLY A 104 -13.45 2.53 -4.76
N TYR A 105 -13.75 1.30 -5.19
CA TYR A 105 -13.24 0.74 -6.45
C TYR A 105 -13.97 1.32 -7.66
N VAL A 106 -13.21 1.67 -8.69
CA VAL A 106 -13.70 2.10 -10.00
C VAL A 106 -12.79 1.49 -11.06
N GLU A 107 -13.35 0.67 -11.93
CA GLU A 107 -12.70 0.29 -13.18
C GLU A 107 -12.72 1.49 -14.13
N GLY A 108 -11.59 1.78 -14.76
CA GLY A 108 -11.46 2.99 -15.59
C GLY A 108 -10.11 3.14 -16.29
N GLY A 109 -9.38 2.04 -16.36
CA GLY A 109 -8.09 1.89 -16.99
C GLY A 109 -6.89 2.53 -16.31
N CYS A 110 -5.73 2.02 -16.68
CA CYS A 110 -4.42 2.60 -16.40
C CYS A 110 -3.71 2.93 -17.70
N LEU A 111 -3.01 4.06 -17.70
CA LEU A 111 -2.30 4.60 -18.85
C LEU A 111 -0.84 4.84 -18.48
N TYR A 112 0.07 4.26 -19.25
CA TYR A 112 1.51 4.44 -19.11
C TYR A 112 2.00 5.23 -20.31
N SER A 113 2.41 6.48 -20.07
CA SER A 113 2.71 7.43 -21.14
C SER A 113 4.10 7.23 -21.73
N GLY A 114 4.22 7.18 -23.06
CA GLY A 114 5.49 7.13 -23.77
C GLY A 114 5.90 8.48 -24.34
N ARG A 115 7.06 9.01 -23.91
CA ARG A 115 7.61 10.28 -24.43
C ARG A 115 8.57 10.07 -25.59
N THR A 116 9.11 8.87 -25.72
CA THR A 116 10.14 8.51 -26.69
C THR A 116 9.79 7.18 -27.36
N GLN A 117 10.37 6.93 -28.54
CA GLN A 117 10.20 5.64 -29.22
C GLN A 117 10.66 4.47 -28.35
N LYS A 118 11.72 4.66 -27.56
CA LYS A 118 12.23 3.67 -26.62
C LYS A 118 11.21 3.28 -25.53
N ASP A 119 10.39 4.23 -25.08
CA ASP A 119 9.32 3.92 -24.13
C ASP A 119 8.29 2.97 -24.78
N LEU A 120 7.97 3.19 -26.06
CA LEU A 120 7.01 2.37 -26.82
C LEU A 120 7.56 0.98 -27.14
N GLU A 121 8.85 0.87 -27.47
CA GLU A 121 9.53 -0.42 -27.63
C GLU A 121 9.41 -1.25 -26.36
N HIS A 122 9.69 -0.65 -25.20
CA HIS A 122 9.53 -1.35 -23.92
C HIS A 122 8.08 -1.75 -23.63
N TYR A 123 7.10 -0.91 -23.99
CA TYR A 123 5.68 -1.28 -23.84
C TYR A 123 5.26 -2.40 -24.80
N SER A 124 5.85 -2.45 -26.00
CA SER A 124 5.57 -3.51 -26.97
C SER A 124 6.00 -4.89 -26.45
N GLU A 125 7.10 -4.98 -25.70
CA GLU A 125 7.53 -6.22 -25.03
C GLU A 125 6.48 -6.74 -24.05
N TRP A 126 5.71 -5.85 -23.43
CA TRP A 126 4.64 -6.25 -22.51
C TRP A 126 3.33 -6.63 -23.22
N LEU A 127 3.13 -6.24 -24.48
CA LEU A 127 1.93 -6.62 -25.24
C LEU A 127 1.87 -8.13 -25.48
N ASP A 128 3.01 -8.80 -25.63
CA ASP A 128 3.05 -10.26 -25.77
C ASP A 128 2.50 -10.96 -24.53
N VAL A 129 2.86 -10.46 -23.34
CA VAL A 129 2.28 -10.93 -22.06
C VAL A 129 0.80 -10.60 -22.01
N ALA A 130 0.39 -9.40 -22.43
CA ALA A 130 -1.02 -9.05 -22.45
C ALA A 130 -1.84 -10.00 -23.37
N HIS A 131 -1.32 -10.33 -24.55
CA HIS A 131 -1.96 -11.26 -25.48
C HIS A 131 -2.01 -12.69 -24.94
N GLU A 132 -0.93 -13.18 -24.31
CA GLU A 132 -0.88 -14.54 -23.73
C GLU A 132 -1.98 -14.77 -22.68
N TYR A 133 -2.34 -13.72 -21.92
CA TYR A 133 -3.30 -13.78 -20.83
C TYR A 133 -4.65 -13.10 -21.15
N ASP A 134 -4.94 -12.83 -22.43
CA ASP A 134 -6.17 -12.17 -22.89
C ASP A 134 -6.46 -10.83 -22.18
N ILE A 135 -5.41 -10.10 -21.82
CA ILE A 135 -5.50 -8.77 -21.22
C ILE A 135 -5.73 -7.75 -22.34
N PRO A 136 -6.80 -6.93 -22.31
CA PRO A 136 -7.15 -6.03 -23.40
C PRO A 136 -6.28 -4.77 -23.47
N THR A 137 -4.96 -4.94 -23.41
CA THR A 137 -3.97 -3.87 -23.47
C THR A 137 -3.76 -3.44 -24.90
N THR A 138 -3.74 -2.13 -25.14
CA THR A 138 -3.43 -1.56 -26.45
C THR A 138 -2.47 -0.39 -26.33
N ILE A 139 -1.75 -0.10 -27.41
CA ILE A 139 -1.09 1.20 -27.58
C ILE A 139 -2.11 2.16 -28.17
N ILE A 140 -2.27 3.33 -27.54
CA ILE A 140 -3.18 4.39 -27.97
C ILE A 140 -2.42 5.69 -28.20
N ASP A 141 -2.88 6.47 -29.18
CA ASP A 141 -2.34 7.77 -29.54
C ASP A 141 -3.49 8.71 -29.98
N GLY A 142 -3.12 9.90 -30.48
CA GLY A 142 -4.05 10.84 -31.12
C GLY A 142 -5.30 11.14 -30.28
N GLU A 143 -6.47 10.94 -30.88
CA GLU A 143 -7.76 11.23 -30.26
C GLU A 143 -8.05 10.32 -29.05
N LYS A 144 -7.69 9.03 -29.10
CA LYS A 144 -7.91 8.10 -27.98
C LYS A 144 -7.13 8.55 -26.74
N LEU A 145 -5.89 8.99 -26.93
CA LEU A 145 -5.05 9.52 -25.85
C LEU A 145 -5.59 10.85 -25.33
N ALA A 146 -6.03 11.75 -26.21
CA ALA A 146 -6.63 13.04 -25.85
C ALA A 146 -7.93 12.87 -25.05
N ASN A 147 -8.75 11.86 -25.34
CA ASN A 147 -9.99 11.60 -24.61
C ASN A 147 -9.76 11.19 -23.14
N ILE A 148 -8.60 10.61 -22.81
CA ILE A 148 -8.27 10.20 -21.45
C ILE A 148 -7.48 11.31 -20.72
N ALA A 149 -6.50 11.88 -21.40
CA ALA A 149 -5.53 12.78 -20.77
C ALA A 149 -5.70 14.26 -21.12
N GLY A 150 -6.73 14.62 -21.89
CA GLY A 150 -6.97 15.99 -22.32
C GLY A 150 -5.78 16.57 -23.09
N GLU A 151 -5.49 17.84 -22.84
CA GLU A 151 -4.40 18.58 -23.49
C GLU A 151 -3.01 18.04 -23.18
N SER A 152 -2.86 17.30 -22.07
CA SER A 152 -1.59 16.65 -21.71
C SER A 152 -1.17 15.54 -22.67
N SER A 153 -2.11 15.00 -23.44
CA SER A 153 -1.82 14.01 -24.48
C SER A 153 -0.72 14.47 -25.45
N LYS A 154 -0.64 15.77 -25.75
CA LYS A 154 0.34 16.38 -26.66
C LYS A 154 1.80 16.26 -26.18
N GLN A 155 2.02 15.82 -24.95
CA GLN A 155 3.36 15.60 -24.38
C GLN A 155 3.94 14.22 -24.68
N TRP A 156 3.11 13.33 -25.23
CA TRP A 156 3.42 11.93 -25.41
C TRP A 156 3.20 11.54 -26.88
N ILE A 157 4.01 10.60 -27.35
CA ILE A 157 3.88 10.06 -28.71
C ILE A 157 2.69 9.10 -28.75
N ALA A 158 2.62 8.22 -27.74
CA ALA A 158 1.55 7.26 -27.51
C ALA A 158 1.56 6.84 -26.04
N ALA A 159 0.65 5.96 -25.65
CA ALA A 159 0.62 5.36 -24.33
C ALA A 159 0.16 3.90 -24.38
N MET A 160 0.67 3.08 -23.47
CA MET A 160 0.13 1.76 -23.23
C MET A 160 -1.09 1.91 -22.31
N TYR A 161 -2.23 1.37 -22.71
CA TYR A 161 -3.50 1.51 -22.00
C TYR A 161 -4.16 0.15 -21.76
N THR A 162 -4.53 -0.11 -20.51
CA THR A 162 -5.27 -1.31 -20.12
C THR A 162 -6.61 -0.88 -19.52
N PRO A 163 -7.74 -1.04 -20.23
CA PRO A 163 -9.05 -0.52 -19.80
C PRO A 163 -9.60 -1.23 -18.55
N ASN A 164 -9.28 -2.52 -18.40
CA ASN A 164 -9.76 -3.37 -17.30
C ASN A 164 -9.01 -3.15 -15.98
N ASP A 165 -7.99 -2.28 -15.99
CA ASP A 165 -7.39 -1.81 -14.75
C ASP A 165 -8.30 -0.77 -14.07
N GLY A 166 -8.05 -0.55 -12.78
CA GLY A 166 -8.87 0.33 -11.98
C GLY A 166 -8.12 1.02 -10.87
N ARG A 167 -8.91 1.61 -9.99
CA ARG A 167 -8.44 2.33 -8.80
C ARG A 167 -9.35 2.08 -7.63
N ALA A 168 -8.83 2.16 -6.43
CA ALA A 168 -9.59 2.12 -5.18
C ALA A 168 -9.21 3.32 -4.30
N GLU A 169 -10.03 3.62 -3.30
CA GLU A 169 -9.70 4.60 -2.26
C GLU A 169 -9.05 3.88 -1.06
N PRO A 170 -7.72 4.04 -0.83
CA PRO A 170 -7.01 3.28 0.21
C PRO A 170 -7.60 3.45 1.61
N HIS A 171 -8.03 4.67 1.92
CA HIS A 171 -8.63 5.04 3.20
C HIS A 171 -10.05 4.46 3.40
N LYS A 172 -10.70 3.96 2.35
CA LYS A 172 -12.03 3.32 2.41
C LYS A 172 -11.94 1.79 2.36
N ALA A 173 -11.16 1.26 1.42
CA ALA A 173 -11.15 -0.17 1.11
C ALA A 173 -10.81 -1.05 2.32
N THR A 174 -9.69 -0.77 2.99
CA THR A 174 -9.22 -1.62 4.10
C THR A 174 -10.18 -1.56 5.31
N PRO A 175 -10.67 -0.38 5.75
CA PRO A 175 -11.72 -0.31 6.78
C PRO A 175 -13.04 -0.99 6.39
N ALA A 176 -13.48 -0.87 5.13
CA ALA A 176 -14.70 -1.54 4.64
C ALA A 176 -14.58 -3.07 4.74
N ILE A 177 -13.45 -3.63 4.30
CA ILE A 177 -13.16 -5.07 4.41
C ILE A 177 -13.09 -5.50 5.89
N ALA A 178 -12.48 -4.69 6.77
CA ALA A 178 -12.45 -4.98 8.20
C ALA A 178 -13.86 -5.05 8.81
N LYS A 179 -14.74 -4.08 8.49
CA LYS A 179 -16.14 -4.12 8.94
C LYS A 179 -16.87 -5.38 8.44
N ALA A 180 -16.66 -5.74 7.18
CA ALA A 180 -17.21 -6.95 6.61
C ALA A 180 -16.71 -8.21 7.35
N ALA A 181 -15.40 -8.33 7.59
CA ALA A 181 -14.83 -9.44 8.34
C ALA A 181 -15.45 -9.56 9.74
N SER A 182 -15.67 -8.44 10.43
CA SER A 182 -16.37 -8.44 11.72
C SER A 182 -17.83 -8.88 11.63
N ARG A 183 -18.56 -8.51 10.57
CA ARG A 183 -19.93 -9.03 10.33
C ARG A 183 -19.95 -10.55 10.15
N PHE A 184 -18.93 -11.11 9.50
CA PHE A 184 -18.75 -12.56 9.35
C PHE A 184 -18.13 -13.24 10.60
N GLY A 185 -17.93 -12.51 11.70
CA GLY A 185 -17.55 -13.09 12.99
C GLY A 185 -16.08 -12.90 13.40
N ALA A 186 -15.21 -12.35 12.53
CA ALA A 186 -13.82 -12.06 12.90
C ALA A 186 -13.76 -11.02 14.04
N LYS A 187 -12.93 -11.27 15.04
CA LYS A 187 -12.67 -10.31 16.13
C LYS A 187 -11.49 -9.43 15.76
N ILE A 188 -11.74 -8.14 15.55
CA ILE A 188 -10.71 -7.17 15.17
C ILE A 188 -10.37 -6.29 16.38
N LEU A 189 -9.12 -6.37 16.82
CA LEU A 189 -8.59 -5.69 18.00
C LEU A 189 -7.60 -4.60 17.56
N THR A 190 -8.04 -3.35 17.49
CA THR A 190 -7.15 -2.19 17.33
C THR A 190 -6.51 -1.81 18.66
N GLY A 191 -5.41 -1.05 18.62
CA GLY A 191 -4.63 -0.76 19.83
C GLY A 191 -4.10 -2.01 20.53
N CYS A 192 -4.03 -3.15 19.82
CA CYS A 192 -3.63 -4.45 20.34
C CYS A 192 -2.32 -4.90 19.71
N THR A 193 -1.23 -4.67 20.41
CA THR A 193 0.09 -5.06 19.97
C THR A 193 0.36 -6.52 20.29
N VAL A 194 0.77 -7.30 19.29
CA VAL A 194 1.36 -8.62 19.49
C VAL A 194 2.84 -8.46 19.80
N ARG A 195 3.25 -8.95 20.98
CA ARG A 195 4.64 -8.93 21.45
C ARG A 195 5.42 -10.13 20.93
N GLY A 196 4.79 -11.28 20.77
CA GLY A 196 5.44 -12.48 20.26
C GLY A 196 4.54 -13.71 20.31
N ILE A 197 5.17 -14.87 20.18
CA ILE A 197 4.51 -16.17 20.08
C ILE A 197 5.20 -17.11 21.07
N GLU A 198 4.40 -17.86 21.84
CA GLU A 198 4.92 -18.98 22.63
C GLU A 198 4.77 -20.29 21.84
N THR A 199 5.71 -21.20 22.07
CA THR A 199 5.68 -22.54 21.49
C THR A 199 5.79 -23.59 22.57
N GLN A 200 5.17 -24.74 22.33
CA GLN A 200 5.29 -25.92 23.17
C GLN A 200 5.55 -27.12 22.27
N ALA A 201 6.62 -27.87 22.56
CA ALA A 201 7.05 -29.03 21.76
C ALA A 201 7.13 -28.73 20.24
N GLY A 202 7.68 -27.57 19.87
CA GLY A 202 7.87 -27.15 18.48
C GLY A 202 6.63 -26.61 17.76
N ASN A 203 5.47 -26.57 18.43
CA ASN A 203 4.22 -26.04 17.86
C ASN A 203 3.85 -24.71 18.52
N VAL A 204 3.17 -23.83 17.79
CA VAL A 204 2.60 -22.61 18.38
C VAL A 204 1.56 -23.01 19.44
N SER A 205 1.65 -22.40 20.63
CA SER A 205 0.70 -22.61 21.72
C SER A 205 -0.13 -21.36 22.03
N SER A 206 0.48 -20.17 21.91
CA SER A 206 -0.19 -18.91 22.20
C SER A 206 0.43 -17.73 21.44
N VAL A 207 -0.37 -16.69 21.22
CA VAL A 207 0.09 -15.36 20.84
C VAL A 207 0.03 -14.45 22.04
N ILE A 208 1.15 -13.79 22.37
CA ILE A 208 1.24 -12.86 23.50
C ILE A 208 1.03 -11.45 23.00
N THR A 209 0.03 -10.79 23.57
CA THR A 209 -0.30 -9.39 23.32
C THR A 209 -0.01 -8.53 24.54
N GLU A 210 -0.11 -7.21 24.39
CA GLU A 210 -0.09 -6.28 25.54
C GLU A 210 -1.25 -6.47 26.54
N TYR A 211 -2.27 -7.27 26.20
CA TYR A 211 -3.42 -7.61 27.06
C TYR A 211 -3.42 -9.06 27.55
N GLY A 212 -2.29 -9.75 27.42
CA GLY A 212 -2.13 -11.16 27.77
C GLY A 212 -2.21 -12.09 26.57
N SER A 213 -2.39 -13.39 26.84
CA SER A 213 -2.30 -14.44 25.84
C SER A 213 -3.63 -14.72 25.11
N ILE A 214 -3.51 -15.16 23.86
CA ILE A 214 -4.58 -15.78 23.07
C ILE A 214 -4.09 -17.17 22.69
N LYS A 215 -4.76 -18.22 23.16
CA LYS A 215 -4.43 -19.60 22.79
C LYS A 215 -4.77 -19.84 21.32
N THR A 216 -3.79 -20.32 20.56
CA THR A 216 -3.94 -20.68 19.14
C THR A 216 -2.79 -21.61 18.75
N ASN A 217 -3.00 -22.44 17.73
CA ASN A 217 -1.94 -23.22 17.08
C ASN A 217 -1.56 -22.65 15.70
N GLN A 218 -2.23 -21.60 15.23
CA GLN A 218 -1.98 -20.96 13.94
C GLN A 218 -1.85 -19.45 14.06
N VAL A 219 -0.87 -18.89 13.35
CA VAL A 219 -0.59 -17.45 13.33
C VAL A 219 -0.24 -17.00 11.91
N LEU A 220 -0.85 -15.91 11.46
CA LEU A 220 -0.48 -15.22 10.23
C LEU A 220 0.24 -13.92 10.55
N CYS A 221 1.49 -13.79 10.10
CA CYS A 221 2.22 -12.52 10.17
C CYS A 221 1.92 -11.66 8.94
N ALA A 222 1.03 -10.68 9.09
CA ALA A 222 0.67 -9.68 8.06
C ALA A 222 1.12 -8.26 8.46
N ALA A 223 2.27 -8.16 9.13
CA ALA A 223 2.73 -6.95 9.84
C ALA A 223 3.39 -5.88 8.93
N GLY A 224 3.27 -6.01 7.60
CA GLY A 224 3.79 -5.02 6.65
C GLY A 224 5.28 -4.73 6.83
N ALA A 225 5.64 -3.46 7.01
CA ALA A 225 7.00 -2.99 7.23
C ALA A 225 7.65 -3.51 8.53
N TRP A 226 6.88 -4.13 9.43
CA TRP A 226 7.35 -4.68 10.70
C TRP A 226 7.65 -6.18 10.64
N THR A 227 7.27 -6.84 9.54
CA THR A 227 7.39 -8.30 9.35
C THR A 227 8.80 -8.80 9.62
N SER A 228 9.82 -8.18 9.01
CA SER A 228 11.22 -8.61 9.25
C SER A 228 11.63 -8.50 10.72
N LEU A 229 11.24 -7.42 11.41
CA LEU A 229 11.61 -7.24 12.82
C LEU A 229 10.92 -8.28 13.71
N PHE A 230 9.63 -8.52 13.49
CA PHE A 230 8.85 -9.51 14.23
C PHE A 230 9.33 -10.95 13.98
N CYS A 231 9.52 -11.35 12.72
CA CYS A 231 9.99 -12.69 12.41
C CYS A 231 11.39 -12.95 13.00
N ARG A 232 12.28 -11.96 12.99
CA ARG A 232 13.63 -12.10 13.56
C ARG A 232 13.63 -12.29 15.07
N SER A 233 12.68 -11.71 15.82
CA SER A 233 12.58 -11.96 17.26
C SER A 233 12.21 -13.41 17.56
N LEU A 234 11.61 -14.11 16.59
CA LEU A 234 11.31 -15.55 16.62
C LEU A 234 12.41 -16.42 16.00
N GLY A 235 13.56 -15.85 15.63
CA GLY A 235 14.63 -16.57 14.94
C GLY A 235 14.39 -16.83 13.44
N ILE A 236 13.29 -16.31 12.86
CA ILE A 236 12.94 -16.49 11.45
C ILE A 236 13.52 -15.34 10.63
N ASN A 237 14.33 -15.66 9.63
CA ASN A 237 14.96 -14.64 8.77
C ASN A 237 14.08 -14.29 7.57
N VAL A 238 13.46 -13.12 7.59
CA VAL A 238 12.73 -12.53 6.45
C VAL A 238 13.52 -11.33 5.91
N PRO A 239 14.21 -11.43 4.76
CA PRO A 239 15.05 -10.37 4.22
C PRO A 239 14.18 -9.28 3.57
N GLN A 240 13.78 -8.29 4.34
CA GLN A 240 12.95 -7.16 3.89
C GLN A 240 13.62 -5.83 4.28
N LEU A 241 13.70 -4.92 3.32
CA LEU A 241 14.15 -3.54 3.51
C LEU A 241 13.00 -2.56 3.28
N LYS A 242 13.07 -1.38 3.92
CA LYS A 242 12.03 -0.35 3.83
C LYS A 242 12.40 0.69 2.79
N VAL A 243 11.47 1.01 1.90
CA VAL A 243 11.57 2.12 0.95
C VAL A 243 10.39 3.07 1.16
N ARG A 244 10.62 4.37 0.98
CA ARG A 244 9.63 5.43 1.20
C ARG A 244 9.34 6.14 -0.11
N GLY A 245 8.07 6.19 -0.51
CA GLY A 245 7.57 7.05 -1.57
C GLY A 245 6.82 8.24 -0.96
N THR A 246 7.06 9.45 -1.47
CA THR A 246 6.25 10.63 -1.11
C THR A 246 5.04 10.71 -2.05
N VAL A 247 3.86 10.83 -1.45
CA VAL A 247 2.57 10.90 -2.15
C VAL A 247 1.83 12.11 -1.62
N ALA A 248 1.03 12.78 -2.44
CA ALA A 248 0.25 13.93 -2.04
C ALA A 248 -1.17 13.86 -2.59
N ARG A 249 -2.10 14.63 -2.00
CA ARG A 249 -3.47 14.79 -2.48
C ARG A 249 -3.69 16.24 -2.88
N THR A 250 -4.39 16.44 -3.98
CA THR A 250 -4.81 17.77 -4.42
C THR A 250 -6.24 18.07 -4.02
N ALA A 251 -6.59 19.36 -3.98
CA ALA A 251 -7.99 19.79 -3.92
C ALA A 251 -8.78 19.28 -5.14
N PRO A 252 -10.12 19.14 -5.03
CA PRO A 252 -10.96 18.83 -6.17
C PRO A 252 -10.85 19.84 -7.30
N VAL A 253 -10.92 19.37 -8.55
CA VAL A 253 -10.85 20.22 -9.74
C VAL A 253 -11.71 19.65 -10.88
N ALA A 254 -12.35 20.53 -11.63
CA ALA A 254 -13.04 20.20 -12.88
C ALA A 254 -12.02 20.14 -14.03
N THR A 255 -11.95 19.00 -14.71
CA THR A 255 -10.93 18.68 -15.71
C THR A 255 -11.41 17.47 -16.51
N ASN A 256 -10.97 17.39 -17.77
CA ASN A 256 -11.21 16.24 -18.64
C ASN A 256 -10.15 15.15 -18.49
N ILE A 257 -9.13 15.35 -17.66
CA ILE A 257 -8.13 14.32 -17.34
C ILE A 257 -8.79 13.26 -16.46
N TYR A 258 -9.18 12.17 -17.08
CA TYR A 258 -9.80 11.04 -16.42
C TYR A 258 -8.81 9.88 -16.27
N GLY A 259 -8.99 9.06 -15.24
CA GLY A 259 -8.24 7.81 -15.07
C GLY A 259 -6.95 7.90 -14.25
N ASN A 260 -6.12 6.86 -14.42
CA ASN A 260 -4.85 6.64 -13.74
C ASN A 260 -3.73 6.78 -14.76
N ILE A 261 -2.86 7.78 -14.59
CA ILE A 261 -1.81 8.08 -15.57
C ILE A 261 -0.44 8.01 -14.91
N PHE A 262 0.44 7.18 -15.48
CA PHE A 262 1.85 7.11 -15.13
C PHE A 262 2.67 7.83 -16.19
N ASP A 263 3.40 8.86 -15.76
CA ASP A 263 4.50 9.46 -16.49
C ASP A 263 5.77 9.34 -15.65
N LYS A 264 6.92 9.19 -16.30
CA LYS A 264 8.24 9.10 -15.64
C LYS A 264 8.48 10.21 -14.59
N TYR A 265 7.93 11.40 -14.81
CA TYR A 265 8.07 12.54 -13.91
C TYR A 265 6.99 12.62 -12.84
N ILE A 266 5.78 12.11 -13.11
CA ILE A 266 4.62 12.23 -12.22
C ILE A 266 3.59 11.13 -12.50
N GLY A 267 3.11 10.46 -11.44
CA GLY A 267 1.92 9.62 -11.48
C GLY A 267 0.72 10.36 -10.89
N ILE A 268 -0.46 10.21 -11.49
CA ILE A 268 -1.72 10.75 -10.99
C ILE A 268 -2.82 9.68 -10.93
N ARG A 269 -3.67 9.75 -9.93
CA ARG A 269 -4.89 8.94 -9.79
C ARG A 269 -6.06 9.86 -9.53
N ARG A 270 -7.12 9.81 -10.35
CA ARG A 270 -8.38 10.50 -10.05
C ARG A 270 -9.02 9.92 -8.78
N ARG A 271 -9.40 10.77 -7.84
CA ARG A 271 -10.05 10.39 -6.57
C ARG A 271 -11.56 10.58 -6.68
N GLN A 272 -12.33 9.84 -5.87
CA GLN A 272 -13.80 9.94 -5.85
C GLN A 272 -14.31 11.32 -5.43
N ASP A 273 -13.55 12.06 -4.61
CA ASP A 273 -13.89 13.43 -4.20
C ASP A 273 -13.58 14.50 -5.27
N GLY A 274 -13.14 14.09 -6.46
CA GLY A 274 -12.80 14.97 -7.57
C GLY A 274 -11.39 15.55 -7.53
N GLY A 275 -10.56 15.21 -6.55
CA GLY A 275 -9.14 15.54 -6.53
C GLY A 275 -8.25 14.47 -7.17
N TYR A 276 -6.93 14.62 -7.03
CA TYR A 276 -5.94 13.62 -7.46
C TYR A 276 -5.09 13.14 -6.30
N THR A 277 -4.72 11.86 -6.31
CA THR A 277 -3.51 11.38 -5.61
C THR A 277 -2.37 11.53 -6.59
N ILE A 278 -1.29 12.20 -6.19
CA ILE A 278 -0.14 12.50 -7.03
C ILE A 278 1.15 12.03 -6.38
N ALA A 279 2.11 11.57 -7.17
CA ALA A 279 3.39 11.12 -6.65
C ALA A 279 4.47 11.17 -7.73
N HIS A 280 5.74 11.20 -7.32
CA HIS A 280 6.84 11.24 -8.25
C HIS A 280 6.96 9.91 -9.00
N GLY A 281 7.09 9.94 -10.33
CA GLY A 281 7.12 8.73 -11.17
C GLY A 281 8.37 7.86 -10.98
N SER A 282 9.50 8.46 -10.59
CA SER A 282 10.79 7.74 -10.49
C SER A 282 11.67 8.19 -9.32
N VAL A 283 11.11 8.52 -8.15
CA VAL A 283 11.92 8.84 -6.96
C VAL A 283 11.38 8.14 -5.72
N LEU A 284 12.26 7.35 -5.10
CA LEU A 284 12.04 6.65 -3.85
C LEU A 284 13.19 6.93 -2.88
N ASP A 285 12.91 6.96 -1.58
CA ASP A 285 13.90 7.17 -0.53
C ASP A 285 14.17 5.87 0.23
N HIS A 286 15.45 5.53 0.38
CA HIS A 286 15.90 4.47 1.27
C HIS A 286 16.91 5.05 2.27
N GLY A 287 16.53 5.04 3.55
CA GLY A 287 17.47 5.24 4.63
C GLY A 287 18.28 3.95 4.78
N ILE A 288 19.60 4.02 4.63
CA ILE A 288 20.51 2.91 4.94
C ILE A 288 20.41 2.63 6.43
N THR A 289 20.19 1.38 6.80
CA THR A 289 20.07 0.92 8.18
C THR A 289 20.97 -0.30 8.44
N PRO A 290 21.17 -0.75 9.69
CA PRO A 290 21.87 -2.00 9.96
C PRO A 290 21.31 -3.21 9.19
N SER A 291 19.99 -3.27 8.96
CA SER A 291 19.37 -4.30 8.10
C SER A 291 19.82 -4.19 6.63
N THR A 292 20.05 -2.98 6.10
CA THR A 292 20.61 -2.78 4.76
C THR A 292 21.96 -3.46 4.61
N ILE A 293 22.83 -3.33 5.62
CA ILE A 293 24.14 -4.00 5.64
C ILE A 293 23.96 -5.51 5.73
N LYS A 294 23.11 -5.98 6.65
CA LYS A 294 22.82 -7.41 6.84
C LYS A 294 22.34 -8.10 5.56
N TYR A 295 21.48 -7.43 4.79
CA TYR A 295 20.87 -8.00 3.58
C TYR A 295 21.52 -7.52 2.28
N ALA A 296 22.66 -6.82 2.35
CA ALA A 296 23.25 -6.14 1.19
C ALA A 296 23.42 -7.08 -0.02
N LEU A 297 24.04 -8.26 0.18
CA LEU A 297 24.29 -9.22 -0.90
C LEU A 297 23.02 -9.70 -1.61
N MET A 298 21.90 -9.80 -0.88
CA MET A 298 20.61 -10.22 -1.46
C MET A 298 19.98 -9.10 -2.30
N TYR A 299 20.28 -7.84 -2.00
CA TYR A 299 19.65 -6.67 -2.59
C TYR A 299 20.52 -5.94 -3.62
N ILE A 300 21.79 -6.30 -3.81
CA ILE A 300 22.66 -5.71 -4.84
C ILE A 300 22.02 -5.76 -6.24
N PRO A 301 21.47 -6.90 -6.74
CA PRO A 301 20.87 -6.95 -8.06
C PRO A 301 19.67 -6.00 -8.20
N ALA A 302 18.84 -5.91 -7.16
CA ALA A 302 17.70 -4.99 -7.13
C ALA A 302 18.18 -3.52 -7.09
N LEU A 303 19.22 -3.22 -6.31
CA LEU A 303 19.81 -1.89 -6.24
C LEU A 303 20.38 -1.44 -7.60
N ILE A 304 21.06 -2.33 -8.33
CA ILE A 304 21.58 -2.02 -9.67
C ILE A 304 20.44 -1.63 -10.63
N LYS A 305 19.33 -2.37 -10.61
CA LYS A 305 18.15 -2.08 -11.44
C LYS A 305 17.48 -0.75 -11.06
N GLU A 306 17.44 -0.44 -9.77
CA GLU A 306 16.72 0.72 -9.23
C GLU A 306 17.61 1.93 -8.93
N ILE A 307 18.90 1.91 -9.33
CA ILE A 307 19.89 2.92 -8.90
C ILE A 307 19.53 4.34 -9.33
N ASN A 308 18.79 4.48 -10.44
CA ASN A 308 18.35 5.77 -10.96
C ASN A 308 17.07 6.29 -10.29
N VAL A 309 16.38 5.44 -9.53
CA VAL A 309 15.09 5.73 -8.87
C VAL A 309 15.28 5.89 -7.36
N LEU A 310 16.23 5.15 -6.79
CA LEU A 310 16.44 5.06 -5.35
C LEU A 310 17.47 6.08 -4.86
N ARG A 311 17.05 6.92 -3.92
CA ARG A 311 17.95 7.83 -3.21
C ARG A 311 18.35 7.24 -1.88
N LEU A 312 19.64 7.04 -1.72
CA LEU A 312 20.22 6.51 -0.50
C LEU A 312 20.57 7.64 0.46
N SER A 313 20.30 7.45 1.74
CA SER A 313 20.69 8.39 2.79
C SER A 313 21.09 7.66 4.06
N ILE A 314 22.05 8.18 4.81
CA ILE A 314 22.37 7.71 6.17
C ILE A 314 21.88 8.79 7.13
N GLY A 315 21.18 8.40 8.19
CA GLY A 315 20.61 9.37 9.13
C GLY A 315 19.83 8.71 10.26
N LYS A 316 18.72 9.37 10.66
CA LYS A 316 17.90 8.94 11.80
C LYS A 316 17.45 7.49 11.71
N ASP A 317 17.12 6.99 10.51
CA ASP A 317 16.70 5.59 10.31
C ASP A 317 17.77 4.59 10.76
N PHE A 318 19.05 4.88 10.48
CA PHE A 318 20.17 4.04 10.91
C PHE A 318 20.26 3.98 12.44
N ILE A 319 20.25 5.15 13.09
CA ILE A 319 20.34 5.28 14.55
C ILE A 319 19.13 4.63 15.22
N ASN A 320 17.93 4.83 14.66
CA ASN A 320 16.69 4.28 15.19
C ASN A 320 16.69 2.75 15.14
N GLU A 321 17.07 2.14 14.01
CA GLU A 321 17.15 0.68 13.93
C GLU A 321 18.30 0.13 14.79
N LEU A 322 19.44 0.82 14.89
CA LEU A 322 20.55 0.40 15.76
C LEU A 322 20.12 0.35 17.24
N LYS A 323 19.27 1.28 17.68
CA LYS A 323 18.72 1.34 19.04
C LYS A 323 17.52 0.39 19.27
N THR A 324 16.94 -0.16 18.20
CA THR A 324 15.77 -1.04 18.32
C THR A 324 16.23 -2.42 18.80
N PRO A 325 15.69 -2.95 19.92
CA PRO A 325 16.08 -4.27 20.39
C PRO A 325 15.63 -5.34 19.40
N LYS A 326 16.48 -6.35 19.19
CA LYS A 326 16.22 -7.47 18.26
C LYS A 326 15.40 -8.59 18.90
N GLN A 327 15.43 -8.67 20.22
CA GLN A 327 14.69 -9.59 21.08
C GLN A 327 14.23 -8.82 22.32
N TRP A 328 13.15 -9.26 22.92
CA TRP A 328 12.55 -8.68 24.12
C TRP A 328 11.77 -9.77 24.85
N GLN A 329 11.54 -9.60 26.15
CA GLN A 329 10.67 -10.49 26.92
C GLN A 329 9.21 -10.18 26.59
N LEU A 330 8.34 -11.21 26.62
CA LEU A 330 6.95 -11.08 26.17
C LEU A 330 6.04 -10.38 27.20
N ASP A 331 6.49 -10.27 28.45
CA ASP A 331 5.85 -9.50 29.52
C ASP A 331 6.24 -8.01 29.52
N GLU A 332 7.29 -7.63 28.78
CA GLU A 332 7.76 -6.25 28.65
C GLU A 332 7.18 -5.51 27.42
N VAL A 333 7.32 -4.17 27.42
CA VAL A 333 6.90 -3.31 26.31
C VAL A 333 7.76 -3.56 25.07
N SER A 334 7.12 -4.03 23.99
CA SER A 334 7.77 -4.31 22.71
C SER A 334 8.12 -3.03 21.91
N PRO A 335 9.00 -3.12 20.90
CA PRO A 335 9.24 -2.02 19.96
C PRO A 335 7.99 -1.53 19.23
N PHE A 336 6.99 -2.41 19.05
CA PHE A 336 5.76 -2.11 18.33
C PHE A 336 4.80 -1.26 19.16
N GLU A 337 4.79 -1.42 20.50
CA GLU A 337 4.05 -0.54 21.42
C GLU A 337 4.64 0.89 21.42
N LYS A 338 5.98 1.00 21.31
CA LYS A 338 6.68 2.30 21.21
C LYS A 338 6.43 3.00 19.88
N ASN A 339 6.07 2.25 18.83
CA ASN A 339 5.75 2.79 17.51
C ASN A 339 4.50 2.11 16.94
N ARG A 340 3.33 2.54 17.43
CA ARG A 340 2.03 2.03 16.97
C ARG A 340 1.68 2.43 15.54
N ILE A 341 2.27 3.50 15.00
CA ILE A 341 2.01 3.93 13.62
C ILE A 341 3.32 4.45 13.01
N LEU A 342 3.85 3.73 12.04
CA LEU A 342 4.97 4.18 11.23
C LEU A 342 4.50 5.29 10.28
N ASN A 343 4.61 6.54 10.73
CA ASN A 343 4.23 7.74 9.99
C ASN A 343 5.46 8.63 9.70
N PRO A 344 6.32 8.26 8.74
CA PRO A 344 7.46 9.10 8.39
C PRO A 344 6.98 10.38 7.69
N GLU A 345 7.60 11.52 8.04
CA GLU A 345 7.34 12.81 7.38
C GLU A 345 7.61 12.73 5.87
N PRO A 346 6.80 13.41 5.04
CA PRO A 346 7.01 13.45 3.60
C PRO A 346 8.29 14.20 3.24
N ASN A 347 8.91 13.82 2.13
CA ASN A 347 10.12 14.49 1.68
C ASN A 347 9.78 15.81 0.97
N LEU A 348 9.97 16.94 1.66
CA LEU A 348 9.62 18.27 1.13
C LEU A 348 10.32 18.61 -0.20
N LYS A 349 11.53 18.09 -0.47
CA LYS A 349 12.20 18.28 -1.76
C LYS A 349 11.47 17.53 -2.88
N VAL A 350 10.99 16.31 -2.60
CA VAL A 350 10.19 15.52 -3.55
C VAL A 350 8.84 16.17 -3.76
N LEU A 351 8.20 16.65 -2.70
CA LEU A 351 6.90 17.33 -2.80
C LEU A 351 6.97 18.58 -3.71
N ARG A 352 8.05 19.38 -3.60
CA ARG A 352 8.30 20.49 -4.54
C ARG A 352 8.51 20.00 -5.98
N SER A 353 9.23 18.89 -6.17
CA SER A 353 9.42 18.26 -7.48
C SER A 353 8.09 17.77 -8.06
N ILE A 354 7.26 17.11 -7.26
CA ILE A 354 5.90 16.67 -7.60
C ILE A 354 5.08 17.86 -8.10
N LYS A 355 5.00 18.96 -7.35
CA LYS A 355 4.25 20.15 -7.77
C LYS A 355 4.77 20.74 -9.09
N LYS A 356 6.09 20.82 -9.25
CA LYS A 356 6.73 21.31 -10.49
C LYS A 356 6.42 20.41 -11.68
N ASN A 357 6.55 19.09 -11.52
CA ASN A 357 6.35 18.11 -12.58
C ASN A 357 4.87 17.97 -12.94
N LEU A 358 3.98 18.08 -11.96
CA LEU A 358 2.53 18.11 -12.18
C LEU A 358 2.16 19.26 -13.12
N GLY A 359 2.59 20.50 -12.84
CA GLY A 359 2.27 21.63 -13.69
C GLY A 359 2.96 21.63 -15.06
N LYS A 360 4.08 20.90 -15.20
CA LYS A 360 4.72 20.67 -16.51
C LYS A 360 3.99 19.62 -17.33
N THR A 361 3.58 18.52 -16.72
CA THR A 361 2.96 17.37 -17.40
C THR A 361 1.47 17.56 -17.61
N PHE A 362 0.82 18.27 -16.68
CA PHE A 362 -0.59 18.59 -16.66
C PHE A 362 -0.76 20.10 -16.46
N PRO A 363 -0.62 20.91 -17.53
CA PRO A 363 -0.68 22.37 -17.42
C PRO A 363 -1.96 22.88 -16.75
N GLU A 364 -3.10 22.23 -16.99
CA GLU A 364 -4.38 22.54 -16.34
C GLU A 364 -4.39 22.28 -14.82
N LEU A 365 -3.48 21.43 -14.32
CA LEU A 365 -3.31 21.15 -12.90
C LEU A 365 -2.18 21.98 -12.25
N LYS A 366 -1.54 22.89 -12.98
CA LYS A 366 -0.35 23.62 -12.51
C LYS A 366 -0.55 24.38 -11.19
N ASN A 367 -1.71 25.00 -11.03
CA ASN A 367 -2.03 25.84 -9.87
C ASN A 367 -2.90 25.13 -8.84
N ILE A 368 -3.12 23.82 -9.00
CA ILE A 368 -3.95 23.06 -8.07
C ILE A 368 -3.32 23.07 -6.68
N GLU A 369 -4.17 23.26 -5.67
CA GLU A 369 -3.76 23.20 -4.28
C GLU A 369 -3.43 21.75 -3.90
N ILE A 370 -2.31 21.55 -3.21
CA ILE A 370 -2.00 20.29 -2.51
C ILE A 370 -2.55 20.44 -1.09
N ILE A 371 -3.50 19.58 -0.74
CA ILE A 371 -4.23 19.63 0.54
C ILE A 371 -3.62 18.70 1.59
N GLU A 372 -2.79 17.74 1.18
CA GLU A 372 -2.21 16.72 2.07
C GLU A 372 -0.98 16.06 1.42
N SER A 373 -0.01 15.60 2.23
CA SER A 373 1.11 14.75 1.81
C SER A 373 1.57 13.81 2.91
#